data_AF-A0A3B4AHS8-F1
#
_entry.id   AF-A0A3B4AHS8-F1
#
_cell.length_a   1.000
_cell.length_b   1.000
_cell.length_c   1.000
_cell.angle_alpha   90.00
_cell.angle_beta   90.00
_cell.angle_gamma   90.00
#
_symmetry.space_group_name_H-M   'P 1'
#
loop_
_entity.id
_entity.type
_entity.pdbx_description
1 polymer ?
#
loop_
_entity_poly.entity_id
_entity_poly.type
_entity_poly.pdbx_seq_one_letter_code
_entity_poly.pdbx_strand_id
1 'polypeptide(L)'
;MASLLKDPLFETSGMAPAPNRTYCYLTITKSEVIWRWWKISLRAVDRLAGPGEVKLSHQEMLEDKQLQGEITTVFGQDVLDHAKTLCQGHFNYLEHLSDALLLHILGFLELEDVGQLLRTSRQFWKLCQSEEYWENAVQQRCSTLPDEVVALARDIGWRRIFFTNKIQLQLLIHRHRVKLQEDKNEPFLKSFRMILSCIRTSIRLVYDHGLLWNLSGLNKIIF
;
A
#
# COMPACT_ATOMS: atom_id res chain seq x y z
N MET A 1 -6.44 -22.76 -2.14
CA MET A 1 -6.36 -21.31 -1.78
C MET A 1 -6.08 -20.45 -3.02
N ALA A 2 -6.72 -20.74 -4.18
CA ALA A 2 -6.35 -20.19 -5.48
C ALA A 2 -7.26 -19.04 -6.00
N SER A 3 -8.21 -18.56 -5.18
CA SER A 3 -9.22 -17.57 -5.58
C SER A 3 -8.78 -16.10 -5.45
N LEU A 4 -7.70 -15.81 -4.74
CA LEU A 4 -7.25 -14.44 -4.48
C LEU A 4 -6.39 -13.84 -5.60
N LEU A 5 -5.59 -14.67 -6.27
CA LEU A 5 -4.70 -14.22 -7.33
C LEU A 5 -5.49 -14.08 -8.64
N LYS A 6 -5.37 -12.93 -9.29
CA LYS A 6 -5.91 -12.70 -10.64
C LYS A 6 -4.92 -13.25 -11.67
N ASP A 7 -5.44 -13.80 -12.76
CA ASP A 7 -4.62 -14.14 -13.93
C ASP A 7 -4.79 -13.04 -14.99
N PRO A 8 -3.71 -12.56 -15.62
CA PRO A 8 -2.30 -12.92 -15.40
C PRO A 8 -1.69 -12.29 -14.12
N LEU A 9 -0.68 -12.95 -13.55
CA LEU A 9 0.05 -12.50 -12.35
C LEU A 9 0.99 -11.33 -12.64
N PHE A 10 1.62 -11.37 -13.81
CA PHE A 10 2.53 -10.33 -14.28
C PHE A 10 2.47 -10.23 -15.80
N GLU A 11 2.53 -9.01 -16.30
CA GLU A 11 2.46 -8.71 -17.72
C GLU A 11 3.36 -7.51 -18.02
N THR A 12 4.20 -7.64 -19.06
CA THR A 12 5.01 -6.53 -19.54
C THR A 12 5.28 -6.65 -21.03
N SER A 13 5.54 -5.52 -21.66
CA SER A 13 5.81 -5.42 -23.09
C SER A 13 6.98 -4.49 -23.38
N GLY A 14 7.80 -4.84 -24.36
CA GLY A 14 9.06 -4.15 -24.60
C GLY A 14 9.57 -4.37 -26.02
N MET A 15 10.56 -3.58 -26.42
CA MET A 15 11.21 -3.73 -27.71
C MET A 15 12.64 -4.21 -27.49
N ALA A 16 13.03 -5.26 -28.18
CA ALA A 16 14.39 -5.75 -28.13
C ALA A 16 15.38 -4.70 -28.67
N PRO A 17 16.61 -4.67 -28.12
CA PRO A 17 17.62 -3.70 -28.53
C PRO A 17 18.02 -3.90 -29.99
N ALA A 18 18.58 -2.84 -30.59
CA ALA A 18 19.14 -2.92 -31.93
C ALA A 18 20.18 -4.06 -32.01
N PRO A 19 20.25 -4.82 -33.11
CA PRO A 19 19.64 -4.55 -34.42
C PRO A 19 18.22 -5.12 -34.61
N ASN A 20 17.81 -6.05 -33.75
CA ASN A 20 16.55 -6.78 -33.88
C ASN A 20 15.47 -6.03 -33.08
N ARG A 21 14.77 -5.08 -33.72
CA ARG A 21 13.65 -4.32 -33.09
C ARG A 21 12.37 -5.15 -33.00
N THR A 22 12.46 -6.39 -32.52
CA THR A 22 11.30 -7.23 -32.26
C THR A 22 10.53 -6.69 -31.06
N TYR A 23 9.22 -6.62 -31.19
CA TYR A 23 8.34 -6.34 -30.06
C TYR A 23 8.12 -7.64 -29.30
N CYS A 24 8.40 -7.65 -28.01
CA CYS A 24 8.26 -8.82 -27.15
C CYS A 24 7.26 -8.54 -26.03
N TYR A 25 6.59 -9.59 -25.62
CA TYR A 25 5.55 -9.54 -24.60
C TYR A 25 5.67 -10.76 -23.70
N LEU A 26 5.78 -10.50 -22.41
CA LEU A 26 5.94 -11.50 -21.37
C LEU A 26 4.69 -11.51 -20.52
N THR A 27 4.08 -12.69 -20.37
CA THR A 27 2.95 -12.92 -19.47
C THR A 27 3.25 -14.08 -18.55
N ILE A 28 3.07 -13.90 -17.25
CA ILE A 28 3.20 -14.96 -16.26
C ILE A 28 1.82 -15.22 -15.70
N THR A 29 1.34 -16.45 -15.87
CA THR A 29 0.09 -16.95 -15.30
C THR A 29 0.38 -17.82 -14.08
N LYS A 30 -0.67 -18.28 -13.38
CA LYS A 30 -0.52 -19.20 -12.24
C LYS A 30 0.23 -20.50 -12.55
N SER A 31 0.23 -20.98 -13.79
CA SER A 31 0.82 -22.27 -14.17
C SER A 31 1.93 -22.16 -15.21
N GLU A 32 1.86 -21.15 -16.07
CA GLU A 32 2.68 -21.06 -17.28
C GLU A 32 3.26 -19.65 -17.46
N VAL A 33 4.44 -19.61 -18.08
CA VAL A 33 5.07 -18.40 -18.63
C VAL A 33 4.86 -18.40 -20.13
N ILE A 34 4.34 -17.30 -20.65
CA ILE A 34 4.08 -17.11 -22.08
C ILE A 34 5.02 -16.00 -22.58
N TRP A 35 5.86 -16.36 -23.53
CA TRP A 35 6.74 -15.44 -24.25
C TRP A 35 6.23 -15.28 -25.68
N ARG A 36 5.90 -14.06 -26.08
CA ARG A 36 5.45 -13.74 -27.44
C ARG A 36 6.37 -12.71 -28.05
N TRP A 37 6.59 -12.84 -29.36
CA TRP A 37 7.34 -11.83 -30.09
C TRP A 37 6.76 -11.60 -31.48
N TRP A 38 6.88 -10.35 -31.93
CA TRP A 38 6.50 -9.88 -33.25
C TRP A 38 7.70 -9.22 -33.89
N LYS A 39 8.09 -9.73 -35.06
CA LYS A 39 9.16 -9.12 -35.85
C LYS A 39 8.61 -7.93 -36.63
N ILE A 40 8.97 -6.72 -36.21
CA ILE A 40 8.58 -5.49 -36.90
C ILE A 40 9.68 -5.15 -37.90
N SER A 41 9.42 -5.40 -39.19
CA SER A 41 10.36 -5.17 -40.29
C SER A 41 9.64 -4.63 -41.52
N LEU A 42 10.28 -3.69 -42.22
CA LEU A 42 9.78 -3.17 -43.50
C LEU A 42 10.08 -4.12 -44.68
N ARG A 43 10.87 -5.18 -44.45
CA ARG A 43 11.28 -6.11 -45.50
C ARG A 43 10.12 -7.02 -45.89
N ALA A 44 9.91 -7.20 -47.20
CA ALA A 44 8.83 -8.04 -47.73
C ALA A 44 8.93 -9.50 -47.27
N VAL A 45 10.14 -10.02 -47.00
CA VAL A 45 10.36 -11.38 -46.48
C VAL A 45 9.76 -11.57 -45.09
N ASP A 46 9.81 -10.53 -44.26
CA ASP A 46 9.32 -10.57 -42.87
C ASP A 46 7.83 -10.22 -42.77
N ARG A 47 7.20 -9.68 -43.84
CA ARG A 47 5.77 -9.32 -43.85
C ARG A 47 4.83 -10.51 -43.63
N LEU A 48 5.28 -11.72 -43.94
CA LEU A 48 4.53 -12.96 -43.75
C LEU A 48 4.88 -13.69 -42.44
N ALA A 49 5.90 -13.21 -41.72
CA ALA A 49 6.26 -13.78 -40.42
C ALA A 49 5.22 -13.35 -39.38
N GLY A 50 4.34 -14.29 -39.01
CA GLY A 50 3.39 -14.10 -37.92
C GLY A 50 4.10 -14.01 -36.55
N PRO A 51 3.35 -13.66 -35.50
CA PRO A 51 3.87 -13.75 -34.15
C PRO A 51 4.37 -15.15 -33.80
N GLY A 52 5.49 -15.20 -33.09
CA GLY A 52 5.92 -16.40 -32.38
C GLY A 52 5.36 -16.40 -30.97
N GLU A 53 5.05 -17.59 -30.46
CA GLU A 53 4.63 -17.81 -29.08
C GLU A 53 5.33 -19.07 -28.55
N VAL A 54 5.89 -18.95 -27.35
CA VAL A 54 6.41 -20.07 -26.56
C VAL A 54 5.71 -20.04 -25.22
N LYS A 55 5.16 -21.19 -24.83
CA LYS A 55 4.61 -21.41 -23.49
C LYS A 55 5.48 -22.41 -22.78
N LEU A 56 5.90 -22.06 -21.57
CA LEU A 56 6.69 -22.90 -20.70
C LEU A 56 5.99 -23.04 -19.36
N SER A 57 6.15 -24.18 -18.72
CA SER A 57 5.89 -24.30 -17.29
C SER A 57 6.84 -23.42 -16.48
N HIS A 58 6.49 -23.18 -15.21
CA HIS A 58 7.37 -22.45 -14.30
C HIS A 58 8.75 -23.12 -14.12
N GLN A 59 8.81 -24.45 -14.11
CA GLN A 59 10.07 -25.20 -13.98
C GLN A 59 10.94 -25.07 -15.24
N GLU A 60 10.34 -25.21 -16.42
CA GLU A 60 11.06 -25.06 -17.69
C GLU A 60 11.63 -23.65 -17.86
N MET A 61 10.90 -22.60 -17.46
CA MET A 61 11.43 -21.23 -17.50
C MET A 61 12.66 -21.06 -16.59
N LEU A 62 12.68 -21.70 -15.41
CA LEU A 62 13.81 -21.63 -14.48
C LEU A 62 15.07 -22.33 -15.02
N GLU A 63 14.91 -23.34 -15.89
CA GLU A 63 16.01 -24.08 -16.51
C GLU A 63 16.46 -23.46 -17.85
N ASP A 64 15.54 -22.81 -18.58
CA ASP A 64 15.81 -22.24 -19.90
C ASP A 64 16.65 -20.95 -19.82
N LYS A 65 17.98 -21.12 -19.91
CA LYS A 65 18.93 -20.00 -19.93
C LYS A 65 18.78 -19.10 -21.15
N GLN A 66 18.25 -19.61 -22.28
CA GLN A 66 18.10 -18.82 -23.49
C GLN A 66 16.97 -17.81 -23.29
N LEU A 67 15.79 -18.27 -22.86
CA LEU A 67 14.67 -17.39 -22.58
C LEU A 67 15.00 -16.38 -21.48
N GLN A 68 15.71 -16.79 -20.42
CA GLN A 68 16.17 -15.86 -19.38
C GLN A 68 17.08 -14.78 -19.95
N GLY A 69 17.99 -15.13 -20.86
CA GLY A 69 18.84 -14.18 -21.57
C GLY A 69 18.04 -13.19 -22.42
N GLU A 70 17.00 -13.66 -23.12
CA GLU A 70 16.09 -12.80 -23.89
C GLU A 70 15.33 -11.82 -22.97
N ILE A 71 14.78 -12.31 -21.85
CA ILE A 71 14.06 -11.46 -20.88
C ILE A 71 15.00 -10.40 -20.30
N THR A 72 16.21 -10.78 -19.86
CA THR A 72 17.19 -9.81 -19.35
C THR A 72 17.57 -8.77 -20.41
N THR A 73 17.70 -9.20 -21.66
CA THR A 73 18.09 -8.29 -22.75
C THR A 73 16.98 -7.29 -23.11
N VAL A 74 15.71 -7.71 -23.08
CA VAL A 74 14.57 -6.86 -23.45
C VAL A 74 14.09 -6.01 -22.27
N PHE A 75 14.00 -6.60 -21.08
CA PHE A 75 13.33 -6.03 -19.91
C PHE A 75 14.26 -5.68 -18.75
N GLY A 76 15.50 -6.18 -18.76
CA GLY A 76 16.47 -5.98 -17.70
C GLY A 76 16.46 -7.08 -16.64
N GLN A 77 17.47 -7.04 -15.76
CA GLN A 77 17.69 -8.05 -14.74
C GLN A 77 16.59 -8.07 -13.68
N ASP A 78 16.09 -6.90 -13.27
CA ASP A 78 15.05 -6.77 -12.23
C ASP A 78 13.77 -7.53 -12.61
N VAL A 79 13.39 -7.48 -13.89
CA VAL A 79 12.20 -8.18 -14.41
C VAL A 79 12.44 -9.68 -14.46
N LEU A 80 13.65 -10.12 -14.82
CA LEU A 80 13.99 -11.54 -14.77
C LEU A 80 13.93 -12.08 -13.33
N ASP A 81 14.51 -11.36 -12.37
CA ASP A 81 14.52 -11.78 -10.97
C ASP A 81 13.08 -11.81 -10.41
N HIS A 82 12.25 -10.85 -10.79
CA HIS A 82 10.84 -10.87 -10.46
C HIS A 82 10.10 -12.06 -11.11
N ALA A 83 10.34 -12.35 -12.38
CA ALA A 83 9.75 -13.50 -13.07
C ALA A 83 10.14 -14.83 -12.41
N LYS A 84 11.41 -14.97 -11.98
CA LYS A 84 11.91 -16.15 -11.26
C LYS A 84 11.25 -16.32 -9.91
N THR A 85 11.10 -15.25 -9.13
CA THR A 85 10.43 -15.33 -7.82
C THR A 85 8.97 -15.79 -7.97
N LEU A 86 8.27 -15.28 -8.98
CA LEU A 86 6.91 -15.75 -9.32
C LEU A 86 6.87 -17.23 -9.71
N CYS A 87 7.82 -17.70 -10.54
CA CYS A 87 7.86 -19.11 -10.97
C CYS A 87 8.31 -20.07 -9.85
N GLN A 88 8.98 -19.57 -8.82
CA GLN A 88 9.27 -20.31 -7.60
C GLN A 88 8.06 -20.38 -6.64
N GLY A 89 6.94 -19.74 -6.98
CA GLY A 89 5.72 -19.72 -6.17
C GLY A 89 5.67 -18.61 -5.12
N HIS A 90 6.60 -17.64 -5.16
CA HIS A 90 6.60 -16.49 -4.26
C HIS A 90 5.67 -15.41 -4.79
N PHE A 91 4.39 -15.53 -4.47
CA PHE A 91 3.38 -14.54 -4.86
C PHE A 91 3.13 -13.50 -3.77
N ASN A 92 2.96 -12.24 -4.18
CA ASN A 92 2.55 -11.18 -3.25
C ASN A 92 1.04 -11.22 -3.01
N TYR A 93 0.58 -12.11 -2.13
CA TYR A 93 -0.83 -12.23 -1.76
C TYR A 93 -1.38 -10.97 -1.09
N LEU A 94 -0.50 -10.22 -0.44
CA LEU A 94 -0.88 -9.10 0.42
C LEU A 94 -1.51 -7.95 -0.40
N GLU A 95 -0.96 -7.63 -1.57
CA GLU A 95 -1.51 -6.60 -2.46
C GLU A 95 -2.84 -6.99 -3.12
N HIS A 96 -3.21 -8.27 -3.05
CA HIS A 96 -4.44 -8.79 -3.64
C HIS A 96 -5.60 -8.91 -2.65
N LEU A 97 -5.34 -8.70 -1.36
CA LEU A 97 -6.39 -8.72 -0.34
C LEU A 97 -7.29 -7.48 -0.46
N SER A 98 -8.56 -7.65 -0.12
CA SER A 98 -9.50 -6.54 -0.01
C SER A 98 -9.07 -5.56 1.08
N ASP A 99 -9.30 -4.27 0.86
CA ASP A 99 -8.98 -3.20 1.80
C ASP A 99 -9.50 -3.46 3.23
N ALA A 100 -10.70 -4.04 3.38
CA ALA A 100 -11.26 -4.39 4.70
C ALA A 100 -10.41 -5.42 5.47
N LEU A 101 -9.90 -6.45 4.78
CA LEU A 101 -9.00 -7.45 5.38
C LEU A 101 -7.64 -6.86 5.69
N LEU A 102 -7.13 -5.98 4.82
CA LEU A 102 -5.88 -5.26 5.06
C LEU A 102 -5.99 -4.34 6.29
N LEU A 103 -7.09 -3.61 6.43
CA LEU A 103 -7.38 -2.80 7.63
C LEU A 103 -7.43 -3.66 8.89
N HIS A 104 -8.02 -4.86 8.80
CA HIS A 104 -8.06 -5.79 9.92
C HIS A 104 -6.65 -6.27 10.31
N ILE A 105 -5.80 -6.63 9.34
CA ILE A 105 -4.39 -7.00 9.57
C ILE A 105 -3.62 -5.82 10.18
N LEU A 106 -3.81 -4.61 9.66
CA LEU A 106 -3.19 -3.38 10.19
C LEU A 106 -3.58 -3.11 11.64
N GLY A 107 -4.80 -3.47 12.06
CA GLY A 107 -5.25 -3.31 13.45
C GLY A 107 -4.47 -4.17 14.46
N PHE A 108 -3.89 -5.29 14.03
CA PHE A 108 -3.06 -6.13 14.90
C PHE A 108 -1.60 -5.67 15.00
N LEU A 109 -1.17 -4.75 14.14
CA LEU A 109 0.20 -4.28 14.09
C LEU A 109 0.43 -3.12 15.06
N GLU A 110 1.66 -3.03 15.57
CA GLU A 110 2.09 -1.86 16.33
C GLU A 110 2.25 -0.64 15.41
N LEU A 111 2.10 0.56 15.96
CA LEU A 111 2.18 1.80 15.17
C LEU A 111 3.54 2.01 14.52
N GLU A 112 4.60 1.45 15.10
CA GLU A 112 5.95 1.44 14.52
C GLU A 112 6.02 0.60 13.25
N ASP A 113 5.48 -0.62 13.31
CA ASP A 113 5.44 -1.54 12.17
C ASP A 113 4.55 -1.00 11.06
N VAL A 114 3.42 -0.38 11.41
CA VAL A 114 2.57 0.34 10.46
C VAL A 114 3.35 1.47 9.78
N GLY A 115 4.19 2.18 10.54
CA GLY A 115 5.13 3.18 10.04
C GLY A 115 6.09 2.64 8.98
N GLN A 116 6.63 1.44 9.17
CA GLN A 116 7.52 0.82 8.19
C GLN A 116 6.74 0.30 6.97
N LEU A 117 5.58 -0.31 7.21
CA LEU A 117 4.73 -0.91 6.18
C LEU A 117 4.11 0.15 5.24
N LEU A 118 3.89 1.36 5.74
CA LEU A 118 3.55 2.55 4.95
C LEU A 118 4.55 2.87 3.83
N ARG A 119 5.82 2.46 3.97
CA ARG A 119 6.91 2.77 3.04
C ARG A 119 7.09 1.69 1.97
N THR A 120 6.43 0.54 2.10
CA THR A 120 6.63 -0.61 1.20
C THR A 120 5.69 -0.60 0.00
N SER A 121 4.41 -0.24 0.18
CA SER A 121 3.43 -0.21 -0.91
C SER A 121 2.53 1.02 -0.87
N ARG A 122 2.13 1.49 -2.06
CA ARG A 122 1.19 2.61 -2.23
C ARG A 122 -0.20 2.28 -1.71
N GLN A 123 -0.62 1.01 -1.78
CA GLN A 123 -1.93 0.59 -1.26
C GLN A 123 -1.99 0.78 0.26
N PHE A 124 -0.97 0.28 0.98
CA PHE A 124 -0.85 0.48 2.41
C PHE A 124 -0.74 1.95 2.81
N TRP A 125 0.00 2.73 2.02
CA TRP A 125 0.05 4.17 2.21
C TRP A 125 -1.33 4.82 2.17
N LYS A 126 -2.16 4.47 1.19
CA LYS A 126 -3.55 4.97 1.08
C LYS A 126 -4.42 4.49 2.23
N LEU A 127 -4.34 3.20 2.61
CA LEU A 127 -5.15 2.64 3.69
C LEU A 127 -4.87 3.30 5.04
N CYS A 128 -3.60 3.53 5.36
CA CYS A 128 -3.23 4.22 6.60
C CYS A 128 -3.48 5.74 6.55
N GLN A 129 -3.76 6.30 5.36
CA GLN A 129 -4.25 7.69 5.23
C GLN A 129 -5.77 7.78 5.44
N SER A 130 -6.51 6.67 5.35
CA SER A 130 -7.96 6.64 5.52
C SER A 130 -8.38 6.89 6.97
N GLU A 131 -9.53 7.56 7.16
CA GLU A 131 -10.08 7.79 8.51
C GLU A 131 -10.57 6.49 9.16
N GLU A 132 -10.97 5.50 8.36
CA GLU A 132 -11.42 4.17 8.85
C GLU A 132 -10.33 3.45 9.64
N TYR A 133 -9.07 3.51 9.18
CA TYR A 133 -7.95 2.94 9.92
C TYR A 133 -7.78 3.61 11.29
N TRP A 134 -7.78 4.94 11.33
CA TRP A 134 -7.56 5.70 12.56
C TRP A 134 -8.73 5.57 13.54
N GLU A 135 -9.95 5.47 13.04
CA GLU A 135 -11.14 5.15 13.83
C GLU A 135 -10.97 3.79 14.53
N ASN A 136 -10.67 2.74 13.75
CA ASN A 136 -10.45 1.40 14.27
C ASN A 136 -9.30 1.35 15.29
N ALA A 137 -8.18 2.01 14.99
CA ALA A 137 -7.03 2.06 15.87
C ALA A 137 -7.34 2.75 17.21
N VAL A 138 -8.14 3.82 17.19
CA VAL A 138 -8.56 4.53 18.41
C VAL A 138 -9.56 3.69 19.20
N GLN A 139 -10.56 3.08 18.55
CA GLN A 139 -11.56 2.22 19.19
C GLN A 139 -10.94 0.98 19.84
N GLN A 140 -10.00 0.32 19.18
CA GLN A 140 -9.31 -0.84 19.75
C GLN A 140 -8.49 -0.49 21.00
N ARG A 141 -7.93 0.72 21.04
CA ARG A 141 -7.09 1.19 22.16
C ARG A 141 -7.89 1.86 23.27
N CYS A 142 -9.10 2.34 22.96
CA CYS A 142 -9.99 3.05 23.89
C CYS A 142 -11.35 2.36 23.91
N SER A 143 -11.58 1.50 24.90
CA SER A 143 -12.87 0.79 25.07
C SER A 143 -14.04 1.71 25.43
N THR A 144 -13.79 2.96 25.84
CA THR A 144 -14.83 3.95 26.13
C THR A 144 -14.45 5.31 25.57
N LEU A 145 -15.03 5.66 24.41
CA LEU A 145 -14.86 6.96 23.79
C LEU A 145 -16.04 7.86 24.17
N PRO A 146 -15.81 9.07 24.71
CA PRO A 146 -16.88 10.04 24.94
C PRO A 146 -17.52 10.47 23.61
N ASP A 147 -18.85 10.60 23.59
CA ASP A 147 -19.61 11.01 22.39
C ASP A 147 -19.12 12.34 21.80
N GLU A 148 -18.62 13.24 22.64
CA GLU A 148 -18.04 14.52 22.21
C GLU A 148 -16.78 14.33 21.35
N VAL A 149 -15.93 13.35 21.68
CA VAL A 149 -14.72 13.06 20.91
C VAL A 149 -15.09 12.43 19.58
N VAL A 150 -16.13 11.58 19.55
CA VAL A 150 -16.68 11.01 18.31
C VAL A 150 -17.27 12.12 17.42
N ALA A 151 -18.01 13.07 18.00
CA ALA A 151 -18.56 14.22 17.27
C ALA A 151 -17.45 15.11 16.69
N LEU A 152 -16.42 15.42 17.51
CA LEU A 152 -15.24 16.15 17.05
C LEU A 152 -14.50 15.40 15.92
N ALA A 153 -14.44 14.07 16.01
CA ALA A 153 -13.78 13.24 15.01
C ALA A 153 -14.49 13.25 13.67
N ARG A 154 -15.83 13.27 13.68
CA ARG A 154 -16.61 13.42 12.45
C ARG A 154 -16.34 14.75 11.74
N ASP A 155 -16.10 15.82 12.51
CA ASP A 155 -15.89 17.16 11.94
C ASP A 155 -14.44 17.42 11.49
N ILE A 156 -13.46 16.86 12.21
CA ILE A 156 -12.03 17.20 12.03
C ILE A 156 -11.23 16.02 11.45
N GLY A 157 -11.68 14.78 11.65
CA GLY A 157 -11.00 13.54 11.29
C GLY A 157 -10.33 12.86 12.49
N TRP A 158 -10.49 11.54 12.59
CA TRP A 158 -9.87 10.66 13.57
C TRP A 158 -8.35 10.74 13.53
N ARG A 159 -7.77 10.82 12.33
CA ARG A 159 -6.32 10.94 12.18
C ARG A 159 -5.78 12.20 12.85
N ARG A 160 -6.45 13.35 12.65
CA ARG A 160 -6.02 14.61 13.26
C ARG A 160 -6.12 14.54 14.77
N ILE A 161 -7.20 13.97 15.30
CA ILE A 161 -7.40 13.77 16.74
C ILE A 161 -6.28 12.92 17.33
N PHE A 162 -5.89 11.85 16.63
CA PHE A 162 -4.82 10.97 17.07
C PHE A 162 -3.48 11.70 17.23
N PHE A 163 -3.12 12.58 16.29
CA PHE A 163 -1.84 13.29 16.30
C PHE A 163 -1.86 14.61 17.10
N THR A 164 -3.02 15.16 17.43
CA THR A 164 -3.10 16.42 18.18
C THR A 164 -2.65 16.27 19.63
N ASN A 165 -1.86 17.22 20.11
CA ASN A 165 -1.40 17.25 21.49
C ASN A 165 -2.58 17.43 22.46
N LYS A 166 -2.48 16.90 23.68
CA LYS A 166 -3.47 17.05 24.77
C LYS A 166 -4.04 18.46 24.87
N ILE A 167 -3.17 19.49 24.86
CA ILE A 167 -3.59 20.89 25.01
C ILE A 167 -4.38 21.36 23.78
N GLN A 168 -3.93 20.99 22.59
CA GLN A 168 -4.61 21.33 21.33
C GLN A 168 -5.97 20.64 21.22
N LEU A 169 -6.06 19.37 21.61
CA LEU A 169 -7.32 18.64 21.71
C LEU A 169 -8.31 19.30 22.66
N GLN A 170 -7.84 19.71 23.85
CA GLN A 170 -8.67 20.42 24.81
C GLN A 170 -9.21 21.74 24.24
N LEU A 171 -8.38 22.49 23.53
CA LEU A 171 -8.80 23.72 22.86
C LEU A 171 -9.78 23.46 21.71
N LEU A 172 -9.59 22.39 20.93
CA LEU A 172 -10.50 22.02 19.85
C LEU A 172 -11.88 21.61 20.39
N ILE A 173 -11.92 20.80 21.45
CA ILE A 173 -13.17 20.43 22.13
C ILE A 173 -13.84 21.67 22.72
N HIS A 174 -13.10 22.53 23.40
CA HIS A 174 -13.66 23.77 23.95
C HIS A 174 -14.27 24.65 22.86
N ARG A 175 -13.56 24.86 21.74
CA ARG A 175 -14.07 25.61 20.58
C ARG A 175 -15.29 24.94 19.94
N HIS A 176 -15.31 23.61 19.88
CA HIS A 176 -16.44 22.84 19.35
C HIS A 176 -17.69 22.99 20.22
N ARG A 177 -17.55 22.91 21.55
CA ARG A 177 -18.63 23.20 22.52
C ARG A 177 -19.16 24.63 22.38
N VAL A 178 -18.27 25.61 22.28
CA VAL A 178 -18.66 27.03 22.09
C VAL A 178 -19.42 27.23 20.77
N LYS A 179 -19.08 26.48 19.72
CA LYS A 179 -19.81 26.51 18.44
C LYS A 179 -21.17 25.81 18.49
N LEU A 180 -21.32 24.77 19.31
CA LEU A 180 -22.55 23.99 19.43
C LEU A 180 -23.59 24.57 20.40
N GLN A 181 -23.24 25.59 21.21
CA GLN A 181 -24.12 26.21 22.20
C GLN A 181 -24.99 25.20 22.98
N GLU A 182 -24.37 24.39 23.85
CA GLU A 182 -25.10 23.78 24.97
C GLU A 182 -24.31 23.89 26.28
N ASP A 183 -24.96 24.47 27.29
CA ASP A 183 -24.61 24.48 28.70
C ASP A 183 -24.74 23.08 29.30
N LYS A 184 -23.65 22.32 29.44
CA LYS A 184 -23.56 21.21 30.40
C LYS A 184 -22.17 21.13 31.04
N ASN A 185 -22.11 21.46 32.32
CA ASN A 185 -20.97 21.24 33.20
C ASN A 185 -20.97 19.79 33.73
N GLU A 186 -19.99 18.99 33.33
CA GLU A 186 -19.63 17.70 33.97
C GLU A 186 -18.08 17.54 33.91
N PRO A 187 -17.40 17.09 34.99
CA PRO A 187 -15.95 17.12 35.07
C PRO A 187 -15.29 15.91 34.37
N PHE A 188 -14.79 16.17 33.17
CA PHE A 188 -14.17 15.27 32.17
C PHE A 188 -12.85 14.56 32.57
N LEU A 189 -12.42 14.62 33.84
CA LEU A 189 -11.02 14.35 34.22
C LEU A 189 -10.64 12.87 34.42
N LYS A 190 -11.58 11.91 34.35
CA LYS A 190 -11.28 10.49 34.56
C LYS A 190 -11.15 9.66 33.28
N SER A 191 -11.97 9.91 32.24
CA SER A 191 -11.88 9.17 30.95
C SER A 191 -10.72 9.64 30.06
N PHE A 192 -10.27 10.90 30.22
CA PHE A 192 -9.19 11.49 29.41
C PHE A 192 -7.79 10.94 29.73
N ARG A 193 -7.58 10.41 30.95
CA ARG A 193 -6.32 9.74 31.30
C ARG A 193 -6.10 8.46 30.50
N MET A 194 -7.18 7.75 30.14
CA MET A 194 -7.13 6.48 29.43
C MET A 194 -6.79 6.67 27.94
N ILE A 195 -7.45 7.63 27.27
CA ILE A 195 -7.19 7.96 25.86
C ILE A 195 -5.74 8.46 25.68
N LEU A 196 -5.27 9.35 26.56
CA LEU A 196 -3.92 9.89 26.46
C LEU A 196 -2.83 8.92 26.93
N SER A 197 -3.10 7.99 27.86
CA SER A 197 -2.11 6.95 28.19
C SER A 197 -1.96 5.93 27.06
N CYS A 198 -3.06 5.57 26.38
CA CYS A 198 -3.02 4.65 25.24
C CYS A 198 -2.37 5.26 23.99
N ILE A 199 -2.48 6.58 23.81
CA ILE A 199 -1.91 7.31 22.65
C ILE A 199 -0.44 7.74 22.90
N ARG A 200 -0.05 8.11 24.14
CA ARG A 200 1.32 8.61 24.43
C ARG A 200 2.43 7.58 24.30
N THR A 201 2.15 6.31 24.58
CA THR A 201 3.19 5.27 24.53
C THR A 201 3.61 4.96 23.09
N SER A 202 2.76 5.24 22.10
CA SER A 202 3.05 4.96 20.69
C SER A 202 3.52 6.17 19.87
N ILE A 203 3.25 7.41 20.28
CA ILE A 203 3.70 8.62 19.55
C ILE A 203 5.20 8.89 19.74
N ARG A 204 5.80 8.47 20.85
CA ARG A 204 7.22 8.73 21.13
C ARG A 204 8.17 8.00 20.17
N LEU A 205 7.72 6.92 19.54
CA LEU A 205 8.53 6.10 18.62
C LEU A 205 8.35 6.48 17.14
N VAL A 206 7.23 7.13 16.80
CA VAL A 206 6.94 7.66 15.45
C VAL A 206 7.77 8.92 15.13
N TYR A 207 8.12 9.71 16.16
CA TYR A 207 8.91 10.95 16.00
C TYR A 207 10.41 10.69 15.72
N ASP A 208 10.99 9.61 16.25
CA ASP A 208 12.44 9.32 16.07
C ASP A 208 12.77 8.64 14.73
N HIS A 209 11.79 8.04 14.03
CA HIS A 209 11.99 7.27 12.79
C HIS A 209 11.59 7.99 11.48
N GLY A 210 11.37 9.30 11.49
CA GLY A 210 11.35 10.10 10.26
C GLY A 210 10.09 9.96 9.37
N LEU A 211 8.93 9.64 9.93
CA LEU A 211 7.64 9.58 9.22
C LEU A 211 7.08 10.94 8.76
N LEU A 212 7.80 12.04 8.99
CA LEU A 212 7.34 13.42 8.76
C LEU A 212 7.89 14.12 7.50
N TRP A 213 8.66 13.47 6.64
CA TRP A 213 9.28 14.19 5.51
C TRP A 213 8.36 14.56 4.35
N ASN A 214 7.08 14.16 4.35
CA ASN A 214 6.10 14.60 3.35
C ASN A 214 4.88 15.34 3.93
N LEU A 215 5.03 15.95 5.11
CA LEU A 215 4.03 16.84 5.71
C LEU A 215 4.45 18.32 5.70
N SER A 216 5.30 18.72 4.75
CA SER A 216 5.63 20.13 4.47
C SER A 216 4.47 20.94 3.88
N GLY A 217 3.31 20.32 3.64
CA GLY A 217 2.09 20.99 3.15
C GLY A 217 1.13 21.48 4.25
N LEU A 218 1.33 21.09 5.52
CA LEU A 218 0.40 21.44 6.62
C LEU A 218 0.94 22.51 7.58
N ASN A 219 2.13 23.07 7.32
CA ASN A 219 2.66 24.25 8.03
C ASN A 219 2.08 25.59 7.53
N LYS A 220 0.88 25.60 6.94
CA LYS A 220 0.21 26.84 6.52
C LYS A 220 -1.12 27.12 7.17
N ILE A 221 -1.52 26.34 8.18
CA ILE A 221 -2.67 26.70 9.00
C ILE A 221 -2.23 26.58 10.45
N ILE A 222 -2.16 27.75 11.10
CA ILE A 222 -1.80 28.04 12.51
C ILE A 222 -0.38 28.61 12.63
N PHE A 223 -0.34 29.94 12.78
CA PHE A 223 0.72 30.71 13.46
C PHE A 223 1.16 30.04 14.77
#